data_AF-A0A158QVM8-F1
#
_entry.id   AF-A0A158QVM8-F1
#
_cell.length_a   1.000
_cell.length_b   1.000
_cell.length_c   1.000
_cell.angle_alpha   90.00
_cell.angle_beta   90.00
_cell.angle_gamma   90.00
#
_symmetry.space_group_name_H-M   'P 1'
#
loop_
_entity.id
_entity.type
_entity.pdbx_description
1 polymer ?
#
loop_
_entity_poly.entity_id
_entity_poly.type
_entity_poly.pdbx_seq_one_letter_code
_entity_poly.pdbx_strand_id
1 'polypeptide(L)'
;MFSANVFRPLPPPLHKLTRSPYDPQDINEKEEEEEAKEPAWPHLELVYEIFLRFLSLMNIKTVFLKKHISHAFVLNLLAVFDTEDRRERDCAKLILHKIYTKLIKLRVFIRKQMIFTFQR
;
A
#
# COMPACT_ATOMS: atom_id res chain seq x y z
N MET A 1 3.85 -8.71 -13.42
CA MET A 1 3.62 -7.28 -13.72
C MET A 1 3.42 -6.51 -12.42
N PHE A 2 2.26 -6.56 -11.75
CA PHE A 2 2.02 -5.77 -10.52
C PHE A 2 3.07 -5.97 -9.41
N SER A 3 3.24 -7.21 -8.93
CA SER A 3 4.16 -7.52 -7.82
C SER A 3 5.61 -7.11 -8.06
N ALA A 4 6.08 -7.16 -9.30
CA ALA A 4 7.46 -6.83 -9.66
C ALA A 4 7.75 -5.32 -9.66
N ASN A 5 6.70 -4.49 -9.79
CA ASN A 5 6.85 -3.03 -9.80
C ASN A 5 6.53 -2.43 -8.42
N VAL A 6 5.53 -2.98 -7.72
CA VAL A 6 5.01 -2.42 -6.46
C VAL A 6 5.73 -2.95 -5.23
N PHE A 7 6.05 -4.25 -5.17
CA PHE A 7 6.65 -4.84 -3.97
C PHE A 7 8.16 -4.60 -3.95
N ARG A 8 8.54 -3.43 -3.46
CA ARG A 8 9.92 -2.95 -3.30
C ARG A 8 10.18 -2.59 -1.84
N PRO A 9 11.44 -2.68 -1.36
CA PRO A 9 11.79 -2.12 -0.06
C PRO A 9 11.51 -0.61 -0.08
N LEU A 10 10.81 -0.14 0.94
CA LEU A 10 10.52 1.28 1.10
C LEU A 10 11.79 2.03 1.51
N PRO A 11 11.97 3.29 1.08
CA PRO A 11 13.07 4.12 1.56
C PRO A 11 12.99 4.30 3.09
N PRO A 12 14.13 4.49 3.77
CA PRO A 12 14.12 4.78 5.20
C PRO A 12 13.30 6.06 5.48
N PRO A 13 12.52 6.11 6.57
CA PRO A 13 11.66 7.26 6.85
C PRO A 13 12.48 8.54 7.03
N LEU A 14 12.13 9.61 6.32
CA LEU A 14 12.86 10.88 6.35
C LEU A 14 12.78 11.53 7.74
N HIS A 15 11.64 11.37 8.43
CA HIS A 15 11.40 11.92 9.77
C HIS A 15 12.39 11.40 10.84
N LYS A 16 13.05 10.25 10.64
CA LYS A 16 14.01 9.72 11.65
C LYS A 16 15.35 10.44 11.67
N LEU A 17 15.67 11.26 10.66
CA LEU A 17 16.95 11.95 10.53
C LEU A 17 16.92 13.40 11.05
N THR A 18 15.74 14.03 11.12
CA THR A 18 15.60 15.49 11.38
C THR A 18 15.24 15.82 12.83
N ARG A 19 15.02 14.83 13.71
CA ARG A 19 14.57 15.08 15.09
C ARG A 19 15.71 15.58 16.00
N SER A 20 16.11 16.84 15.85
CA SER A 20 16.84 17.58 16.87
C SER A 20 15.84 18.10 17.91
N PRO A 21 15.97 17.81 19.22
CA PRO A 21 14.99 18.23 20.25
C PRO A 21 14.90 19.74 20.52
N TYR A 22 15.55 20.59 19.72
CA TYR A 22 15.87 21.98 20.07
C TYR A 22 15.53 23.02 18.99
N ASP A 23 14.67 22.73 18.00
CA ASP A 23 14.24 23.75 17.03
C ASP A 23 12.82 24.29 17.35
N PRO A 24 12.67 25.58 17.71
CA PRO A 24 11.37 26.19 18.06
C PRO A 24 10.37 26.36 16.91
N GLN A 25 10.66 25.92 15.68
CA GLN A 25 9.79 26.05 14.50
C GLN A 25 8.76 24.90 14.35
N ASP A 26 8.86 23.86 15.19
CA ASP A 26 8.16 22.57 15.12
C ASP A 26 6.61 22.57 15.27
N ILE A 27 5.96 23.72 15.49
CA ILE A 27 4.51 23.76 15.76
C ILE A 27 3.68 24.03 14.50
N ASN A 28 4.25 24.70 13.49
CA ASN A 28 3.58 25.01 12.22
C ASN A 28 4.09 24.19 11.03
N GLU A 29 5.23 23.50 11.13
CA GLU A 29 5.81 22.70 10.03
C GLU A 29 5.19 21.31 9.86
N LYS A 30 4.40 20.84 10.84
CA LYS A 30 3.72 19.53 10.76
C LYS A 30 2.70 19.39 9.63
N GLU A 31 2.20 20.49 9.08
CA GLU A 31 1.24 20.45 7.97
C GLU A 31 1.92 20.47 6.59
N GLU A 32 3.19 20.86 6.53
CA GLU A 32 4.02 20.91 5.31
C GLU A 32 5.21 19.95 5.41
N GLU A 33 5.10 18.84 6.14
CA GLU A 33 6.01 17.71 5.94
C GLU A 33 5.91 17.35 4.45
N GLU A 34 6.96 17.65 3.68
CA GLU A 34 7.08 17.30 2.26
C GLU A 34 6.85 15.79 2.14
N GLU A 35 5.60 15.40 1.89
CA GLU A 35 5.21 14.02 1.77
C GLU A 35 6.10 13.41 0.69
N ALA A 36 6.99 12.47 1.05
CA ALA A 36 8.03 12.02 0.16
C ALA A 36 7.40 11.45 -1.10
N LYS A 37 7.53 12.21 -2.20
CA LYS A 37 6.90 11.85 -3.47
C LYS A 37 7.77 10.81 -4.15
N GLU A 38 7.17 9.70 -4.50
CA GLU A 38 7.85 8.68 -5.29
C GLU A 38 8.17 9.22 -6.69
N PRO A 39 9.45 9.35 -7.09
CA PRO A 39 9.82 9.90 -8.40
C PRO A 39 9.29 9.06 -9.57
N ALA A 40 9.13 7.74 -9.38
CA ALA A 40 8.56 6.84 -10.38
C ALA A 40 7.02 6.84 -10.42
N TRP A 41 6.35 7.77 -9.72
CA TRP A 41 4.89 7.80 -9.60
C TRP A 41 4.14 7.69 -10.93
N PRO A 42 4.48 8.41 -12.01
CA PRO A 42 3.74 8.31 -13.28
C PRO A 42 3.69 6.88 -13.84
N HIS A 43 4.72 6.06 -13.58
CA HIS A 43 4.73 4.65 -13.98
C HIS A 43 3.94 3.77 -13.00
N LEU A 44 4.11 4.02 -11.70
CA LEU A 44 3.40 3.27 -10.67
C LEU A 44 1.89 3.51 -10.72
N GLU A 45 1.45 4.74 -10.94
CA GLU A 45 0.06 5.12 -11.13
C GLU A 45 -0.61 4.24 -12.20
N LEU A 46 0.04 4.08 -13.35
CA LEU A 46 -0.44 3.20 -14.42
C LEU A 46 -0.49 1.73 -13.97
N VAL A 47 0.51 1.24 -13.24
CA VAL A 47 0.52 -0.13 -12.71
C VAL A 47 -0.66 -0.36 -11.76
N TYR A 48 -0.91 0.59 -10.87
CA TYR A 48 -2.04 0.56 -9.93
C TYR A 48 -3.38 0.63 -10.66
N GLU A 49 -3.53 1.53 -11.62
CA GLU A 49 -4.72 1.67 -12.44
C GLU A 49 -5.05 0.41 -13.22
N ILE A 50 -4.07 -0.16 -13.92
CA ILE A 50 -4.25 -1.39 -14.71
C ILE A 50 -4.74 -2.52 -13.80
N PHE A 51 -4.12 -2.66 -12.62
CA PHE A 51 -4.50 -3.71 -11.68
C PHE A 51 -5.88 -3.46 -11.03
N LEU A 52 -6.22 -2.21 -10.71
CA LEU A 52 -7.54 -1.83 -10.20
C LEU A 52 -8.64 -2.07 -11.23
N ARG A 53 -8.40 -1.71 -12.49
CA ARG A 53 -9.31 -1.99 -13.61
C ARG A 53 -9.47 -3.49 -13.76
N PHE A 54 -8.38 -4.25 -13.76
CA PHE A 54 -8.41 -5.72 -13.78
C PHE A 54 -9.29 -6.27 -12.66
N LEU A 55 -9.06 -5.90 -11.39
CA LEU A 55 -9.87 -6.39 -10.26
C LEU A 55 -11.35 -5.99 -10.34
N SER A 56 -11.68 -4.92 -11.06
CA SER A 56 -13.05 -4.42 -11.24
C SER A 56 -13.82 -5.10 -12.37
N LEU A 57 -13.18 -5.95 -13.17
CA LEU A 57 -13.85 -6.68 -14.25
C LEU A 57 -14.86 -7.69 -13.65
N MET A 58 -16.13 -7.55 -14.04
CA MET A 58 -17.24 -8.38 -13.54
C MET A 58 -17.04 -9.88 -13.84
N ASN A 59 -16.35 -10.21 -14.93
CA ASN A 59 -16.24 -11.58 -15.43
C ASN A 59 -15.06 -12.39 -14.87
N ILE A 60 -14.29 -11.84 -13.92
CA ILE A 60 -13.16 -12.58 -13.37
C ILE A 60 -13.63 -13.67 -12.41
N LYS A 61 -13.33 -14.93 -12.76
CA LYS A 61 -13.57 -16.10 -11.90
C LYS A 61 -12.69 -16.01 -10.65
N THR A 62 -13.30 -16.11 -9.46
CA THR A 62 -12.59 -16.08 -8.17
C THR A 62 -11.56 -17.21 -8.03
N VAL A 63 -11.80 -18.34 -8.70
CA VAL A 63 -10.87 -19.49 -8.78
C VAL A 63 -9.54 -19.09 -9.42
N PHE A 64 -9.57 -18.24 -10.46
CA PHE A 64 -8.35 -17.74 -11.10
C PHE A 64 -7.59 -16.80 -10.17
N LEU A 65 -8.28 -15.83 -9.55
CA LEU A 65 -7.66 -14.89 -8.61
C LEU A 65 -7.00 -15.60 -7.43
N LYS A 66 -7.64 -16.64 -6.87
CA LYS A 66 -7.08 -17.41 -5.75
C LYS A 66 -5.74 -18.06 -6.09
N LYS A 67 -5.49 -18.44 -7.34
CA LYS A 67 -4.21 -19.04 -7.76
C LYS A 67 -3.06 -18.04 -7.73
N HIS A 68 -3.35 -16.75 -7.91
CA HIS A 68 -2.33 -15.69 -8.03
C HIS A 68 -2.24 -14.79 -6.79
N ILE A 69 -3.33 -14.63 -6.04
CA ILE A 69 -3.38 -13.86 -4.80
C ILE A 69 -3.18 -14.81 -3.62
N SER A 70 -1.93 -14.96 -3.22
CA SER A 70 -1.51 -15.78 -2.07
C SER A 70 -1.46 -14.98 -0.76
N HIS A 71 -1.23 -15.65 0.36
CA HIS A 71 -0.99 -14.97 1.64
C HIS A 71 0.24 -14.04 1.57
N ALA A 72 1.31 -14.47 0.89
CA ALA A 72 2.50 -13.65 0.67
C ALA A 72 2.19 -12.38 -0.15
N PHE A 73 1.31 -12.48 -1.16
CA PHE A 73 0.85 -11.31 -1.90
C PHE A 73 0.17 -10.27 -0.98
N VAL A 74 -0.71 -10.74 -0.08
CA VAL A 74 -1.40 -9.87 0.88
C VAL A 74 -0.42 -9.22 1.85
N LEU A 75 0.56 -9.96 2.36
CA LEU A 75 1.59 -9.43 3.26
C LEU A 75 2.40 -8.33 2.59
N ASN A 76 2.86 -8.57 1.36
CA ASN A 76 3.61 -7.56 0.60
C ASN A 76 2.73 -6.35 0.27
N LEU A 77 1.44 -6.54 -0.01
CA LEU A 77 0.51 -5.43 -0.20
C LEU A 77 0.28 -4.63 1.09
N LEU A 78 0.27 -5.28 2.26
CA LEU A 78 0.17 -4.59 3.55
C LEU A 78 1.43 -3.78 3.87
N ALA A 79 2.61 -4.28 3.51
CA ALA A 79 3.87 -3.54 3.68
C ALA A 79 3.90 -2.21 2.90
N VAL A 80 3.16 -2.12 1.78
CA VAL A 80 3.03 -0.86 1.01
C VAL A 80 2.33 0.23 1.83
N PHE A 81 1.53 -0.10 2.83
CA PHE A 81 0.88 0.93 3.67
C PHE A 81 1.87 1.76 4.49
N ASP A 82 3.10 1.28 4.67
CA ASP A 82 4.17 2.00 5.38
C ASP A 82 4.85 3.08 4.49
N THR A 83 4.44 3.23 3.22
CA THR A 83 4.96 4.27 2.32
C THR A 83 4.54 5.66 2.79
N GLU A 84 5.43 6.64 2.63
CA GLU A 84 5.16 8.05 2.94
C GLU A 84 4.24 8.69 1.87
N ASP A 85 4.16 8.16 0.65
CA ASP A 85 3.29 8.71 -0.42
C ASP A 85 1.80 8.36 -0.21
N ARG A 86 0.96 9.36 0.08
CA ARG A 86 -0.50 9.18 0.25
C ARG A 86 -1.17 8.55 -0.95
N ARG A 87 -0.74 8.89 -2.17
CA ARG A 87 -1.37 8.41 -3.39
C ARG A 87 -1.20 6.90 -3.50
N GLU A 88 -0.01 6.41 -3.18
CA GLU A 88 0.29 4.98 -3.16
C GLU A 88 -0.55 4.25 -2.09
N ARG A 89 -0.69 4.85 -0.89
CA ARG A 89 -1.55 4.31 0.19
C ARG A 89 -3.01 4.20 -0.25
N ASP A 90 -3.56 5.22 -0.90
CA ASP A 90 -4.96 5.21 -1.35
C ASP A 90 -5.21 4.16 -2.43
N CYS A 91 -4.30 3.99 -3.38
CA CYS A 91 -4.39 2.92 -4.38
C CYS A 91 -4.29 1.53 -3.72
N ALA A 92 -3.35 1.33 -2.79
CA ALA A 92 -3.20 0.08 -2.05
C ALA A 92 -4.46 -0.26 -1.23
N LYS A 93 -5.08 0.74 -0.58
CA LYS A 93 -6.37 0.62 0.12
C LYS A 93 -7.48 0.12 -0.79
N LEU A 94 -7.61 0.71 -1.99
CA LEU A 94 -8.63 0.30 -2.96
C LEU A 94 -8.42 -1.13 -3.46
N ILE A 95 -7.17 -1.53 -3.72
CA ILE A 95 -6.82 -2.89 -4.12
C ILE A 95 -7.17 -3.87 -3.00
N LEU A 96 -6.72 -3.60 -1.78
CA LEU A 96 -6.96 -4.47 -0.63
C LEU A 96 -8.47 -4.64 -0.40
N HIS A 97 -9.25 -3.55 -0.50
CA HIS A 97 -10.70 -3.61 -0.40
C HIS A 97 -11.32 -4.50 -1.47
N LYS A 98 -10.93 -4.37 -2.76
CA LYS A 98 -11.43 -5.22 -3.84
C LYS A 98 -11.06 -6.70 -3.64
N ILE A 99 -9.85 -6.97 -3.15
CA ILE A 99 -9.42 -8.35 -2.82
C ILE A 99 -10.27 -8.89 -1.66
N TYR A 100 -10.47 -8.09 -0.62
CA TYR A 100 -11.25 -8.47 0.56
C TYR A 100 -12.72 -8.77 0.22
N THR A 101 -13.35 -7.94 -0.63
CA THR A 101 -14.75 -8.16 -1.04
C THR A 101 -14.88 -9.41 -1.90
N LYS A 102 -13.96 -9.63 -2.84
CA LYS A 102 -14.03 -10.70 -3.86
C LYS A 102 -13.52 -12.07 -3.38
N LEU A 103 -12.51 -12.12 -2.50
CA LEU A 103 -11.89 -13.35 -1.99
C LEU A 103 -12.25 -13.62 -0.53
N ILE A 104 -13.46 -14.17 -0.31
CA ILE A 104 -14.02 -14.43 1.02
C ILE A 104 -13.08 -15.25 1.92
N LYS A 105 -12.39 -16.26 1.36
CA LYS A 105 -11.48 -17.14 2.12
C LYS A 105 -10.26 -16.41 2.71
N LEU A 106 -9.86 -15.27 2.14
CA LEU A 106 -8.73 -14.48 2.63
C LEU A 106 -9.11 -13.47 3.72
N ARG A 107 -10.41 -13.20 3.96
CA ARG A 107 -10.86 -12.15 4.88
C ARG A 107 -10.34 -12.33 6.31
N VAL A 108 -10.37 -13.55 6.82
CA VAL A 108 -9.86 -13.88 8.16
C VAL A 108 -8.37 -13.59 8.26
N PHE A 109 -7.61 -13.98 7.23
CA PHE A 109 -6.17 -13.72 7.16
C PHE A 109 -5.87 -12.22 7.08
N ILE A 110 -6.51 -11.49 6.16
CA ILE A 110 -6.34 -10.04 5.97
C ILE A 110 -6.60 -9.29 7.27
N ARG A 111 -7.71 -9.56 7.96
CA ARG A 111 -8.03 -8.91 9.24
C ARG A 111 -6.96 -9.15 10.30
N LYS A 112 -6.50 -10.40 10.45
CA LYS A 112 -5.45 -10.74 11.42
C LYS A 112 -4.15 -9.98 11.12
N GLN A 113 -3.75 -9.94 9.85
CA GLN A 113 -2.53 -9.25 9.46
C GLN A 113 -2.65 -7.73 9.57
N MET A 114 -3.79 -7.14 9.22
CA MET A 114 -4.02 -5.71 9.44
C MET A 114 -3.89 -5.34 10.93
N ILE A 115 -4.50 -6.12 11.82
CA ILE A 115 -4.38 -5.91 13.27
C ILE A 115 -2.91 -5.97 13.68
N PHE A 116 -2.19 -7.00 13.23
CA PHE A 116 -0.76 -7.16 13.55
C PHE A 116 0.10 -6.00 13.03
N THR A 117 -0.10 -5.56 11.78
CA THR A 117 0.68 -4.49 11.16
C THR A 117 0.40 -3.12 11.79
N PHE A 118 -0.87 -2.78 12.04
CA PHE A 118 -1.25 -1.44 12.51
C PHE A 118 -1.26 -1.27 14.04
N GLN A 119 -1.12 -2.35 14.82
CA GLN A 119 -0.94 -2.28 16.28
C GLN A 119 0.53 -2.29 16.71
N ARG A 120 1.45 -2.38 15.75
CA ARG A 120 2.89 -2.27 15.98
C ARG A 120 3.31 -0.81 16.02
#